data_AF-A0AAD0DWC5-F1
#
_entry.id   AF-A0AAD0DWC5-F1
#
_cell.length_a   1.000
_cell.length_b   1.000
_cell.length_c   1.000
_cell.angle_alpha   90.00
_cell.angle_beta   90.00
_cell.angle_gamma   90.00
#
_symmetry.space_group_name_H-M   'P 1'
#
loop_
_entity.id
_entity.type
_entity.pdbx_description
1 polymer ?
#
loop_
_entity_poly.entity_id
_entity_poly.type
_entity_poly.pdbx_seq_one_letter_code
_entity_poly.pdbx_strand_id
1 'polypeptide(L)'
;MPVELPPTYVYPDGGTPVTFGLDTGWSDEVAATPDYIRAIFAIQTAAEKMTLNGPAVWAAVSASNPITVMDEVCKGLSGQNLITVRTQLAMHCYAAFTMAQNPEAKGLGPYKMEAERNKTLATFYGQFLTVNSINWTDSFQAHSVDFYGTPMMPIVAIGYWLFGGGQDRNVHIGSLGLTMVATDFTPITDILNNAVNGAGTYQLQSAPFSYNTFNRAPLDLPAAGMIGRVSGNLTGVLTITADGGYSFSGSYTLIPDLYNADMSNRSWWQESLTTFLGSLGDAFGHTDHKINFLDSQSVEFTGNR
;
A
#
# COMPACT_ATOMS: atom_id res chain seq x y z
N MET A 1 -18.86 17.36 9.15
CA MET A 1 -18.61 18.74 8.70
C MET A 1 -18.35 18.67 7.20
N PRO A 2 -18.98 19.53 6.38
CA PRO A 2 -18.70 19.56 4.94
C PRO A 2 -17.25 20.00 4.70
N VAL A 3 -16.55 19.30 3.80
CA VAL A 3 -15.19 19.64 3.37
C VAL A 3 -15.29 20.81 2.40
N GLU A 4 -14.81 21.99 2.78
CA GLU A 4 -14.71 23.13 1.86
C GLU A 4 -13.45 22.99 1.01
N LEU A 5 -13.63 22.94 -0.31
CA LEU A 5 -12.55 22.84 -1.29
C LEU A 5 -12.04 24.24 -1.67
N PRO A 6 -10.71 24.42 -1.86
CA PRO A 6 -10.16 25.66 -2.38
C PRO A 6 -10.48 25.84 -3.89
N PRO A 7 -10.50 27.08 -4.40
CA PRO A 7 -10.81 27.38 -5.79
C PRO A 7 -9.80 26.77 -6.79
N THR A 8 -10.31 26.25 -7.90
CA THR A 8 -9.56 25.57 -8.96
C THR A 8 -8.58 26.53 -9.66
N TYR A 9 -7.30 26.15 -9.71
CA TYR A 9 -6.28 26.89 -10.48
C TYR A 9 -5.57 25.93 -11.46
N VAL A 10 -5.68 26.20 -12.76
CA VAL A 10 -4.92 25.53 -13.81
C VAL A 10 -3.69 26.38 -14.10
N TYR A 11 -2.48 25.88 -13.81
CA TYR A 11 -1.24 26.58 -14.15
C TYR A 11 -0.10 25.66 -14.62
N PRO A 12 0.78 26.19 -15.50
CA PRO A 12 1.82 25.45 -16.19
C PRO A 12 2.99 25.09 -15.26
N ASP A 13 3.54 23.91 -15.50
CA ASP A 13 4.70 23.30 -14.85
C ASP A 13 5.88 24.29 -14.77
N GLY A 14 6.29 24.72 -13.57
CA GLY A 14 7.36 25.71 -13.41
C GLY A 14 7.71 26.14 -11.98
N GLY A 15 7.36 25.37 -10.95
CA GLY A 15 7.62 25.72 -9.55
C GLY A 15 8.97 25.19 -9.04
N THR A 16 9.81 26.09 -8.53
CA THR A 16 11.03 25.77 -7.76
C THR A 16 10.70 24.85 -6.57
N PRO A 17 11.54 23.84 -6.24
CA PRO A 17 11.25 22.89 -5.16
C PRO A 17 11.15 23.62 -3.82
N VAL A 18 10.06 23.42 -3.09
CA VAL A 18 9.95 23.92 -1.72
C VAL A 18 10.47 22.85 -0.75
N THR A 19 11.39 23.33 0.07
CA THR A 19 12.07 22.71 1.19
C THR A 19 11.13 22.02 2.17
N PHE A 20 11.62 20.96 2.79
CA PHE A 20 10.94 20.31 3.90
C PHE A 20 10.68 21.21 5.10
N GLY A 21 9.51 21.00 5.72
CA GLY A 21 9.21 21.37 7.09
C GLY A 21 7.75 21.77 7.30
N LEU A 22 6.93 20.86 7.83
CA LEU A 22 5.91 21.30 8.77
C LEU A 22 6.54 21.17 10.16
N ASP A 23 6.82 22.34 10.75
CA ASP A 23 7.79 22.58 11.82
C ASP A 23 9.26 22.43 11.38
N THR A 24 9.99 23.55 11.35
CA THR A 24 11.43 23.61 11.01
C THR A 24 12.33 23.70 12.25
N GLY A 25 11.74 23.76 13.46
CA GLY A 25 12.46 23.94 14.73
C GLY A 25 12.74 22.64 15.50
N TRP A 26 12.24 21.49 15.04
CA TRP A 26 12.36 20.22 15.78
C TRP A 26 13.81 19.72 15.90
N SER A 27 14.74 20.15 15.05
CA SER A 27 16.16 19.77 15.17
C SER A 27 16.80 20.29 16.45
N ASP A 28 16.28 21.41 16.99
CA ASP A 28 16.74 21.97 18.26
C ASP A 28 16.31 21.11 19.47
N GLU A 29 15.20 20.36 19.34
CA GLU A 29 14.69 19.46 20.39
C GLU A 29 15.63 18.27 20.65
N VAL A 30 16.46 17.89 19.66
CA VAL A 30 17.42 16.77 19.74
C VAL A 30 18.88 17.20 19.82
N ALA A 31 19.14 18.52 19.80
CA ALA A 31 20.49 19.08 19.81
C ALA A 31 21.28 18.75 21.09
N ALA A 32 20.60 18.61 22.23
CA ALA A 32 21.21 18.25 23.51
C ALA A 32 21.46 16.73 23.70
N THR A 33 20.99 15.91 22.77
CA THR A 33 21.06 14.45 22.86
C THR A 33 22.42 13.92 22.37
N PRO A 34 23.03 12.89 23.01
CA PRO A 34 24.29 12.30 22.55
C PRO A 34 24.20 11.82 21.09
N ASP A 35 25.27 11.97 20.30
CA ASP A 35 25.24 11.74 18.84
C ASP A 35 24.74 10.35 18.43
N TYR A 36 25.09 9.31 19.20
CA TYR A 36 24.64 7.93 18.95
C TYR A 36 23.14 7.70 19.25
N ILE A 37 22.51 8.58 20.03
CA ILE A 37 21.08 8.57 20.36
C ILE A 37 20.32 9.54 19.43
N ARG A 38 20.96 10.64 19.02
CA ARG A 38 20.38 11.69 18.19
C ARG A 38 19.84 11.14 16.88
N ALA A 39 20.54 10.22 16.23
CA ALA A 39 20.06 9.61 14.98
C ALA A 39 18.72 8.87 15.16
N ILE A 40 18.51 8.15 16.26
CA ILE A 40 17.29 7.37 16.49
C ILE A 40 16.10 8.30 16.80
N PHE A 41 16.30 9.26 17.71
CA PHE A 41 15.24 10.20 18.09
C PHE A 41 14.92 11.20 16.99
N ALA A 42 15.94 11.74 16.32
CA ALA A 42 15.75 12.70 15.23
C ALA A 42 14.91 12.12 14.11
N ILE A 43 15.14 10.86 13.75
CA ILE A 43 14.39 10.17 12.69
C ILE A 43 12.90 10.03 13.04
N GLN A 44 12.57 9.62 14.27
CA GLN A 44 11.17 9.46 14.67
C GLN A 44 10.46 10.80 14.77
N THR A 45 11.08 11.78 15.43
CA THR A 45 10.55 13.14 15.54
C THR A 45 10.37 13.76 14.16
N ALA A 46 11.33 13.57 13.26
CA ALA A 46 11.23 14.06 11.89
C ALA A 46 10.08 13.43 11.13
N ALA A 47 9.91 12.10 11.21
CA ALA A 47 8.82 11.43 10.54
C ALA A 47 7.45 12.01 10.98
N GLU A 48 7.28 12.24 12.28
CA GLU A 48 6.08 12.87 12.84
C GLU A 48 5.91 14.33 12.42
N LYS A 49 6.96 15.14 12.48
CA LYS A 49 6.86 16.57 12.16
C LYS A 49 6.69 16.82 10.67
N MET A 50 7.41 16.07 9.84
CA MET A 50 7.38 16.20 8.38
C MET A 50 6.12 15.61 7.74
N THR A 51 5.32 14.85 8.49
CA THR A 51 4.06 14.29 8.01
C THR A 51 2.91 15.22 8.39
N LEU A 52 2.08 15.59 7.42
CA LEU A 52 0.80 16.25 7.68
C LEU A 52 -0.04 15.43 8.66
N ASN A 53 -0.50 16.09 9.73
CA ASN A 53 -1.19 15.41 10.85
C ASN A 53 -0.37 14.27 11.48
N GLY A 54 0.96 14.40 11.44
CA GLY A 54 1.88 13.31 11.73
C GLY A 54 1.73 12.66 13.11
N PRO A 55 1.55 13.39 14.22
CA PRO A 55 1.35 12.75 15.53
C PRO A 55 0.20 11.73 15.52
N ALA A 56 -0.92 12.05 14.87
CA ALA A 56 -2.06 11.14 14.76
C ALA A 56 -1.79 10.00 13.76
N VAL A 57 -1.16 10.31 12.62
CA VAL A 57 -0.76 9.31 11.61
C VAL A 57 0.17 8.27 12.22
N TRP A 58 1.26 8.69 12.87
CA TRP A 58 2.26 7.78 13.43
C TRP A 58 1.77 7.07 14.69
N ALA A 59 0.86 7.66 15.46
CA ALA A 59 0.11 6.93 16.50
C ALA A 59 -0.74 5.80 15.89
N ALA A 60 -1.41 6.05 14.76
CA ALA A 60 -2.20 5.04 14.05
C ALA A 60 -1.33 3.94 13.44
N VAL A 61 -0.17 4.30 12.88
CA VAL A 61 0.84 3.34 12.41
C VAL A 61 1.28 2.45 13.58
N SER A 62 1.60 3.05 14.74
CA SER A 62 2.00 2.34 15.95
C SER A 62 0.95 1.38 16.49
N ALA A 63 -0.32 1.72 16.32
CA ALA A 63 -1.44 0.88 16.69
C ALA A 63 -1.72 -0.24 15.67
N SER A 64 -0.96 -0.31 14.57
CA SER A 64 -1.23 -1.22 13.45
C SER A 64 -2.67 -1.10 12.94
N ASN A 65 -3.21 0.12 12.89
CA ASN A 65 -4.58 0.38 12.46
C ASN A 65 -4.60 1.05 11.07
N PRO A 66 -4.67 0.26 9.98
CA PRO A 66 -4.58 0.79 8.62
C PRO A 66 -5.75 1.71 8.25
N ILE A 67 -6.93 1.53 8.86
CA ILE A 67 -8.08 2.42 8.66
C ILE A 67 -7.74 3.81 9.21
N THR A 68 -7.28 3.86 10.46
CA THR A 68 -6.95 5.13 11.10
C THR A 68 -5.74 5.80 10.44
N VAL A 69 -4.73 5.04 9.96
CA VAL A 69 -3.63 5.63 9.18
C VAL A 69 -4.17 6.38 7.96
N MET A 70 -5.04 5.74 7.18
CA MET A 70 -5.63 6.37 6.00
C MET A 70 -6.47 7.60 6.37
N ASP A 71 -7.30 7.50 7.40
CA ASP A 71 -8.15 8.60 7.88
C ASP A 71 -7.31 9.81 8.33
N GLU A 72 -6.26 9.60 9.13
CA GLU A 72 -5.41 10.68 9.63
C GLU A 72 -4.56 11.31 8.53
N VAL A 73 -4.12 10.54 7.53
CA VAL A 73 -3.44 11.10 6.33
C VAL A 73 -4.43 11.95 5.52
N CYS A 74 -5.64 11.46 5.27
CA CYS A 74 -6.68 12.22 4.55
C CYS A 74 -7.03 13.52 5.27
N LYS A 75 -7.14 13.52 6.61
CA LYS A 75 -7.32 14.74 7.41
C LYS A 75 -6.16 15.71 7.24
N GLY A 76 -4.92 15.20 7.23
CA GLY A 76 -3.73 16.02 7.01
C GLY A 76 -3.70 16.69 5.64
N LEU A 77 -4.10 15.97 4.59
CA LEU A 77 -4.15 16.48 3.21
C LEU A 77 -5.32 17.44 2.97
N SER A 78 -6.41 17.33 3.73
CA SER A 78 -7.61 18.15 3.55
C SER A 78 -7.33 19.64 3.74
N GLY A 79 -7.82 20.47 2.81
CA GLY A 79 -7.67 21.93 2.85
C GLY A 79 -6.26 22.45 2.52
N GLN A 80 -5.31 21.57 2.19
CA GLN A 80 -3.95 21.97 1.83
C GLN A 80 -3.85 22.42 0.36
N ASN A 81 -2.86 23.26 0.07
CA ASN A 81 -2.56 23.68 -1.31
C ASN A 81 -1.84 22.55 -2.09
N LEU A 82 -1.83 22.66 -3.42
CA LEU A 82 -1.21 21.68 -4.32
C LEU A 82 0.24 21.36 -3.97
N ILE A 83 1.07 22.37 -3.68
CA ILE A 83 2.50 22.17 -3.40
C ILE A 83 2.65 21.31 -2.15
N THR A 84 1.89 21.61 -1.10
CA THR A 84 1.88 20.85 0.16
C THR A 84 1.39 19.41 -0.04
N VAL A 85 0.29 19.21 -0.77
CA VAL A 85 -0.24 17.86 -1.08
C VAL A 85 0.75 17.05 -1.90
N ARG A 86 1.28 17.62 -2.98
CA ARG A 86 2.28 16.98 -3.84
C ARG A 86 3.54 16.62 -3.05
N THR A 87 3.96 17.51 -2.16
CA THR A 87 5.11 17.30 -1.28
C THR A 87 4.91 16.09 -0.39
N GLN A 88 3.78 16.05 0.33
CA GLN A 88 3.47 14.96 1.24
C GLN A 88 3.38 13.61 0.51
N LEU A 89 2.70 13.58 -0.65
CA LEU A 89 2.53 12.34 -1.41
C LEU A 89 3.85 11.83 -2.01
N ALA A 90 4.71 12.72 -2.50
CA ALA A 90 6.03 12.30 -2.97
C ALA A 90 6.92 11.75 -1.85
N MET A 91 6.85 12.28 -0.62
CA MET A 91 7.55 11.66 0.51
C MET A 91 7.13 10.21 0.70
N HIS A 92 5.82 9.95 0.67
CA HIS A 92 5.27 8.61 0.86
C HIS A 92 5.72 7.67 -0.28
N CYS A 93 5.62 8.13 -1.53
CA CYS A 93 6.09 7.36 -2.70
C CYS A 93 7.61 7.09 -2.63
N TYR A 94 8.41 8.08 -2.23
CA TYR A 94 9.85 7.94 -2.13
C TYR A 94 10.26 6.94 -1.04
N ALA A 95 9.62 7.04 0.14
CA ALA A 95 9.81 6.08 1.21
C ALA A 95 9.42 4.66 0.75
N ALA A 96 8.33 4.51 0.01
CA ALA A 96 7.84 3.23 -0.49
C ALA A 96 8.80 2.54 -1.46
N PHE A 97 9.29 3.23 -2.49
CA PHE A 97 10.23 2.60 -3.42
C PHE A 97 11.57 2.34 -2.75
N THR A 98 12.02 3.21 -1.84
CA THR A 98 13.30 3.02 -1.14
C THR A 98 13.23 1.79 -0.23
N MET A 99 12.08 1.55 0.41
CA MET A 99 11.81 0.29 1.12
C MET A 99 11.84 -0.90 0.18
N ALA A 100 11.15 -0.80 -0.97
CA ALA A 100 11.07 -1.89 -1.93
C ALA A 100 12.44 -2.30 -2.51
N GLN A 101 13.37 -1.34 -2.60
CA GLN A 101 14.74 -1.56 -3.08
C GLN A 101 15.70 -2.02 -1.97
N ASN A 102 15.33 -1.90 -0.69
CA ASN A 102 16.21 -2.22 0.43
C ASN A 102 16.04 -3.69 0.89
N PRO A 103 17.06 -4.56 0.74
CA PRO A 103 16.99 -5.95 1.20
C PRO A 103 16.81 -6.10 2.72
N GLU A 104 17.22 -5.10 3.51
CA GLU A 104 17.04 -5.06 4.96
C GLU A 104 15.59 -4.69 5.36
N ALA A 105 14.81 -4.12 4.43
CA ALA A 105 13.40 -3.84 4.64
C ALA A 105 12.50 -5.09 4.63
N LYS A 106 13.05 -6.28 4.34
CA LYS A 106 12.34 -7.58 4.25
C LYS A 106 11.50 -7.95 5.49
N GLY A 107 11.67 -7.26 6.63
CA GLY A 107 10.84 -7.40 7.83
C GLY A 107 9.73 -6.35 8.00
N LEU A 108 9.51 -5.44 7.06
CA LEU A 108 8.59 -4.30 7.25
C LEU A 108 7.20 -4.47 6.62
N GLY A 109 6.97 -5.57 5.91
CA GLY A 109 5.64 -6.00 5.47
C GLY A 109 5.49 -7.52 5.62
N PRO A 110 4.28 -8.08 5.79
CA PRO A 110 2.93 -7.53 5.56
C PRO A 110 2.14 -7.14 6.83
N TYR A 111 2.10 -5.82 7.06
CA TYR A 111 1.14 -5.06 7.87
C TYR A 111 0.91 -5.41 9.36
N LYS A 112 1.99 -5.65 10.12
CA LYS A 112 2.05 -5.27 11.56
C LYS A 112 3.22 -4.31 11.80
N MET A 113 2.95 -3.22 12.51
CA MET A 113 3.93 -2.26 13.02
C MET A 113 3.83 -2.27 14.55
N GLU A 114 4.45 -3.27 15.19
CA GLU A 114 4.67 -3.20 16.64
C GLU A 114 5.56 -1.99 16.95
N ALA A 115 5.48 -1.42 18.16
CA ALA A 115 6.11 -0.15 18.52
C ALA A 115 7.62 -0.06 18.16
N GLU A 116 8.36 -1.18 18.19
CA GLU A 116 9.77 -1.24 17.80
C GLU A 116 10.02 -1.12 16.27
N ARG A 117 9.06 -1.49 15.41
CA ARG A 117 9.18 -1.40 13.93
C ARG A 117 8.76 -0.04 13.36
N ASN A 118 8.05 0.78 14.12
CA ASN A 118 7.82 2.19 13.76
C ASN A 118 9.13 2.95 13.56
N LYS A 119 10.16 2.63 14.36
CA LYS A 119 11.50 3.20 14.21
C LYS A 119 12.02 2.95 12.80
N THR A 120 11.82 1.74 12.28
CA THR A 120 12.30 1.38 10.94
C THR A 120 11.48 2.02 9.82
N LEU A 121 10.14 2.08 9.89
CA LEU A 121 9.39 2.85 8.89
C LEU A 121 9.79 4.33 8.92
N ALA A 122 9.91 4.91 10.11
CA ALA A 122 10.36 6.28 10.28
C ALA A 122 11.76 6.52 9.69
N THR A 123 12.68 5.52 9.68
CA THR A 123 14.00 5.68 9.04
C THR A 123 13.95 6.01 7.56
N PHE A 124 12.95 5.52 6.83
CA PHE A 124 12.77 5.88 5.42
C PHE A 124 12.30 7.33 5.25
N TYR A 125 11.62 7.89 6.24
CA TYR A 125 11.30 9.33 6.30
C TYR A 125 12.48 10.14 6.83
N GLY A 126 13.30 9.56 7.71
CA GLY A 126 14.51 10.17 8.25
C GLY A 126 15.57 10.49 7.19
N GLN A 127 15.53 9.84 6.03
CA GLN A 127 16.41 10.19 4.91
C GLN A 127 16.22 11.65 4.48
N PHE A 128 15.00 12.16 4.55
CA PHE A 128 14.66 13.55 4.24
C PHE A 128 15.29 14.58 5.16
N LEU A 129 15.87 14.16 6.29
CA LEU A 129 16.72 15.01 7.13
C LEU A 129 18.07 15.32 6.53
N THR A 130 18.53 14.43 5.66
CA THR A 130 19.86 14.47 5.07
C THR A 130 19.84 14.90 3.61
N VAL A 131 18.67 14.90 2.97
CA VAL A 131 18.51 15.35 1.58
C VAL A 131 18.15 16.83 1.56
N ASN A 132 19.04 17.66 1.01
CA ASN A 132 18.83 19.12 0.89
C ASN A 132 17.69 19.48 -0.09
N SER A 133 17.22 18.53 -0.91
CA SER A 133 16.08 18.69 -1.82
C SER A 133 15.61 17.31 -2.31
N ILE A 134 14.31 16.99 -2.17
CA ILE A 134 13.73 15.89 -2.96
C ILE A 134 13.61 16.37 -4.39
N ASN A 135 14.19 15.60 -5.31
CA ASN A 135 13.78 15.68 -6.69
C ASN A 135 12.40 15.00 -6.82
N TRP A 136 11.34 15.81 -6.93
CA TRP A 136 9.96 15.33 -7.05
C TRP A 136 9.80 14.35 -8.23
N THR A 137 10.61 14.53 -9.26
CA THR A 137 10.65 13.67 -10.43
C THR A 137 10.94 12.22 -10.04
N ASP A 138 11.92 11.98 -9.17
CA ASP A 138 12.30 10.62 -8.77
C ASP A 138 11.21 9.98 -7.91
N SER A 139 10.49 10.76 -7.11
CA SER A 139 9.42 10.23 -6.24
C SER A 139 8.23 9.67 -7.03
N PHE A 140 7.97 10.21 -8.21
CA PHE A 140 6.82 9.84 -9.05
C PHE A 140 7.22 9.07 -10.31
N GLN A 141 8.49 8.88 -10.61
CA GLN A 141 8.94 8.01 -11.69
C GLN A 141 8.68 6.54 -11.38
N ALA A 142 8.51 5.71 -12.40
CA ALA A 142 8.38 4.27 -12.27
C ALA A 142 9.74 3.61 -11.96
N HIS A 143 9.70 2.66 -11.02
CA HIS A 143 10.86 1.88 -10.61
C HIS A 143 10.66 0.39 -10.92
N SER A 144 11.71 -0.41 -10.65
CA SER A 144 11.58 -1.87 -10.73
C SER A 144 10.53 -2.42 -9.76
N VAL A 145 10.37 -1.77 -8.60
CA VAL A 145 9.33 -2.03 -7.60
C VAL A 145 8.98 -0.70 -6.94
N ASP A 146 7.70 -0.33 -6.97
CA ASP A 146 7.20 0.95 -6.45
C ASP A 146 6.45 0.80 -5.12
N PHE A 147 5.92 -0.40 -4.86
CA PHE A 147 5.11 -0.67 -3.68
C PHE A 147 5.79 -1.65 -2.72
N TYR A 148 5.57 -1.42 -1.42
CA TYR A 148 6.02 -2.30 -0.35
C TYR A 148 4.96 -2.42 0.75
N GLY A 149 4.89 -3.58 1.40
CA GLY A 149 3.84 -4.01 2.33
C GLY A 149 3.70 -3.21 3.63
N THR A 150 3.42 -1.90 3.55
CA THR A 150 3.16 -1.01 4.69
C THR A 150 1.73 -0.41 4.71
N PRO A 151 1.20 0.01 5.89
CA PRO A 151 -0.12 0.66 5.97
C PRO A 151 -0.29 1.88 5.05
N MET A 152 0.80 2.47 4.55
CA MET A 152 0.81 3.61 3.62
C MET A 152 0.57 3.22 2.16
N MET A 153 0.51 1.94 1.82
CA MET A 153 0.38 1.47 0.43
C MET A 153 -0.79 2.12 -0.34
N PRO A 154 -2.00 2.29 0.24
CA PRO A 154 -3.08 3.01 -0.43
C PRO A 154 -2.74 4.48 -0.74
N ILE A 155 -2.04 5.16 0.17
CA ILE A 155 -1.62 6.57 0.02
C ILE A 155 -0.59 6.71 -1.10
N VAL A 156 0.33 5.75 -1.19
CA VAL A 156 1.35 5.69 -2.26
C VAL A 156 0.66 5.53 -3.62
N ALA A 157 -0.34 4.66 -3.72
CA ALA A 157 -1.11 4.45 -4.95
C ALA A 157 -1.85 5.73 -5.39
N ILE A 158 -2.42 6.47 -4.43
CA ILE A 158 -3.03 7.80 -4.69
C ILE A 158 -1.98 8.79 -5.20
N GLY A 159 -0.78 8.79 -4.62
CA GLY A 159 0.33 9.63 -5.07
C GLY A 159 0.70 9.39 -6.53
N TYR A 160 0.83 8.13 -6.95
CA TYR A 160 1.10 7.79 -8.34
C TYR A 160 -0.08 8.08 -9.28
N TRP A 161 -1.31 7.96 -8.81
CA TRP A 161 -2.50 8.28 -9.59
C TRP A 161 -2.62 9.79 -9.88
N LEU A 162 -2.32 10.64 -8.89
CA LEU A 162 -2.37 12.09 -9.09
C LEU A 162 -1.16 12.63 -9.86
N PHE A 163 0.05 12.14 -9.57
CA PHE A 163 1.30 12.78 -10.01
C PHE A 163 2.28 11.86 -10.74
N GLY A 164 1.95 10.57 -10.88
CA GLY A 164 2.80 9.56 -11.52
C GLY A 164 2.67 9.47 -13.04
N GLY A 165 1.84 10.31 -13.66
CA GLY A 165 1.73 10.43 -15.12
C GLY A 165 1.30 9.15 -15.85
N GLY A 166 0.54 8.27 -15.18
CA GLY A 166 0.01 7.04 -15.78
C GLY A 166 1.05 5.93 -16.01
N GLN A 167 2.27 6.07 -15.51
CA GLN A 167 3.31 5.06 -15.69
C GLN A 167 2.96 3.77 -14.93
N ASP A 168 3.13 2.62 -15.61
CA ASP A 168 3.03 1.29 -15.02
C ASP A 168 3.88 1.17 -13.75
N ARG A 169 3.30 0.53 -12.74
CA ARG A 169 3.90 0.33 -11.42
C ARG A 169 4.07 -1.13 -11.11
N ASN A 170 5.07 -1.46 -10.30
CA ASN A 170 5.42 -2.85 -10.02
C ASN A 170 5.35 -3.15 -8.52
N VAL A 171 4.82 -4.34 -8.18
CA VAL A 171 4.81 -4.87 -6.81
C VAL A 171 5.07 -6.37 -6.81
N HIS A 172 5.91 -6.85 -5.90
CA HIS A 172 6.04 -8.29 -5.65
C HIS A 172 4.77 -8.82 -4.96
N ILE A 173 4.18 -9.91 -5.46
CA ILE A 173 2.97 -10.50 -4.87
C ILE A 173 3.19 -10.81 -3.38
N GLY A 174 4.36 -11.33 -3.01
CA GLY A 174 4.70 -11.61 -1.61
C GLY A 174 4.69 -10.38 -0.69
N SER A 175 4.91 -9.17 -1.24
CA SER A 175 4.84 -7.92 -0.46
C SER A 175 3.41 -7.49 -0.14
N LEU A 176 2.41 -8.02 -0.85
CA LEU A 176 1.00 -7.77 -0.57
C LEU A 176 0.52 -8.54 0.66
N GLY A 177 1.18 -9.65 1.01
CA GLY A 177 0.85 -10.48 2.17
C GLY A 177 -0.60 -10.92 2.26
N LEU A 178 -1.22 -11.22 1.10
CA LEU A 178 -2.63 -11.58 1.04
C LEU A 178 -2.92 -12.82 1.88
N THR A 179 -3.90 -12.73 2.78
CA THR A 179 -4.29 -13.83 3.67
C THR A 179 -5.28 -14.77 2.97
N MET A 180 -4.85 -15.34 1.83
CA MET A 180 -5.69 -16.21 1.02
C MET A 180 -5.81 -17.61 1.64
N VAL A 181 -7.00 -18.20 1.56
CA VAL A 181 -7.28 -19.58 1.99
C VAL A 181 -7.86 -20.39 0.84
N ALA A 182 -7.97 -21.71 1.00
CA ALA A 182 -8.47 -22.61 -0.05
C ALA A 182 -9.81 -22.17 -0.67
N THR A 183 -10.73 -21.63 0.14
CA THR A 183 -12.05 -21.18 -0.33
C THR A 183 -12.00 -19.93 -1.22
N ASP A 184 -10.87 -19.21 -1.23
CA ASP A 184 -10.66 -18.05 -2.10
C ASP A 184 -10.27 -18.47 -3.54
N PHE A 185 -9.98 -19.76 -3.75
CA PHE A 185 -9.62 -20.30 -5.06
C PHE A 185 -10.76 -21.16 -5.61
N THR A 186 -11.57 -20.58 -6.49
CA THR A 186 -12.68 -21.27 -7.15
C THR A 186 -12.28 -22.61 -7.79
N PRO A 187 -11.11 -22.78 -8.44
CA PRO A 187 -10.71 -24.08 -8.98
C PRO A 187 -10.56 -25.18 -7.93
N ILE A 188 -10.16 -24.84 -6.70
CA ILE A 188 -10.06 -25.81 -5.59
C ILE A 188 -11.47 -26.14 -5.11
N THR A 189 -12.30 -25.13 -4.83
CA THR A 189 -13.65 -25.35 -4.30
C THR A 189 -14.54 -26.10 -5.27
N ASP A 190 -14.41 -25.86 -6.58
CA ASP A 190 -15.19 -26.56 -7.61
C ASP A 190 -14.89 -28.05 -7.62
N ILE A 191 -13.61 -28.43 -7.43
CA ILE A 191 -13.23 -29.84 -7.32
C ILE A 191 -13.76 -30.45 -6.03
N LEU A 192 -13.56 -29.77 -4.89
CA LEU A 192 -13.97 -30.27 -3.57
C LEU A 192 -15.49 -30.37 -3.42
N ASN A 193 -16.26 -29.46 -4.02
CA ASN A 193 -17.72 -29.44 -3.89
C ASN A 193 -18.43 -30.38 -4.88
N ASN A 194 -17.76 -30.81 -5.96
CA ASN A 194 -18.36 -31.71 -6.93
C ASN A 194 -18.43 -33.15 -6.40
N ALA A 195 -19.64 -33.69 -6.20
CA ALA A 195 -19.86 -35.05 -5.67
C ALA A 195 -19.33 -36.17 -6.59
N VAL A 196 -19.12 -35.90 -7.87
CA VAL A 196 -18.53 -36.84 -8.83
C VAL A 196 -17.01 -36.99 -8.62
N ASN A 197 -16.36 -35.96 -8.06
CA ASN A 197 -14.95 -36.01 -7.73
C ASN A 197 -14.76 -36.78 -6.40
N GLY A 198 -14.12 -37.94 -6.50
CA GLY A 198 -13.76 -38.80 -5.36
C GLY A 198 -12.30 -38.63 -4.94
N ALA A 199 -11.79 -39.64 -4.22
CA ALA A 199 -10.38 -39.67 -3.85
C ALA A 199 -9.49 -39.73 -5.11
N GLY A 200 -8.38 -38.98 -5.10
CA GLY A 200 -7.49 -38.88 -6.24
C GLY A 200 -6.65 -37.62 -6.24
N THR A 201 -5.90 -37.44 -7.32
CA THR A 201 -5.03 -36.29 -7.54
C THR A 201 -5.53 -35.47 -8.72
N TYR A 202 -5.68 -34.18 -8.51
CA TYR A 202 -6.18 -33.21 -9.47
C TYR A 202 -5.11 -32.18 -9.75
N GLN A 203 -4.71 -32.08 -11.02
CA GLN A 203 -3.70 -31.14 -11.48
C GLN A 203 -4.38 -29.84 -11.89
N LEU A 204 -4.00 -28.73 -11.26
CA LEU A 204 -4.42 -27.38 -11.63
C LEU A 204 -3.27 -26.73 -12.40
N GLN A 205 -3.50 -26.39 -13.67
CA GLN A 205 -2.51 -25.76 -14.54
C GLN A 205 -3.05 -24.42 -15.00
N SER A 206 -2.52 -23.33 -14.42
CA SER A 206 -2.97 -21.96 -14.72
C SER A 206 -4.50 -21.80 -14.63
N ALA A 207 -5.11 -22.37 -13.60
CA ALA A 207 -6.56 -22.32 -13.41
C ALA A 207 -6.97 -20.91 -12.93
N PRO A 208 -7.88 -20.22 -13.63
CA PRO A 208 -8.24 -18.84 -13.30
C PRO A 208 -9.02 -18.76 -11.99
N PHE A 209 -8.78 -17.71 -11.21
CA PHE A 209 -9.57 -17.36 -10.03
C PHE A 209 -9.78 -15.84 -9.94
N SER A 210 -10.78 -15.44 -9.15
CA SER A 210 -10.99 -14.05 -8.76
C SER A 210 -11.02 -13.94 -7.24
N TYR A 211 -10.34 -12.93 -6.70
CA TYR A 211 -10.22 -12.71 -5.27
C TYR A 211 -10.55 -11.26 -4.92
N ASN A 212 -11.48 -11.08 -4.00
CA ASN A 212 -11.76 -9.76 -3.43
C ASN A 212 -10.94 -9.57 -2.15
N THR A 213 -9.89 -8.76 -2.21
CA THR A 213 -8.98 -8.52 -1.07
C THR A 213 -9.70 -7.92 0.15
N PHE A 214 -10.83 -7.24 -0.04
CA PHE A 214 -11.66 -6.74 1.06
C PHE A 214 -12.29 -7.86 1.91
N ASN A 215 -12.37 -9.09 1.42
CA ASN A 215 -12.95 -10.22 2.16
C ASN A 215 -12.16 -10.55 3.44
N ARG A 216 -10.89 -10.12 3.54
CA ARG A 216 -10.02 -10.32 4.70
C ARG A 216 -9.77 -9.04 5.50
N ALA A 217 -10.58 -8.00 5.29
CA ALA A 217 -10.52 -6.81 6.12
C ALA A 217 -10.72 -7.17 7.61
N PRO A 218 -9.98 -6.53 8.54
CA PRO A 218 -9.04 -5.43 8.32
C PRO A 218 -7.60 -5.86 7.97
N LEU A 219 -7.28 -7.16 7.92
CA LEU A 219 -5.91 -7.67 7.76
C LEU A 219 -5.29 -7.25 6.42
N ASP A 220 -5.99 -7.52 5.31
CA ASP A 220 -5.52 -7.22 3.96
C ASP A 220 -5.88 -5.78 3.53
N LEU A 221 -6.36 -4.92 4.45
CA LEU A 221 -6.92 -3.61 4.07
C LEU A 221 -5.92 -2.69 3.34
N PRO A 222 -4.62 -2.62 3.71
CA PRO A 222 -3.66 -1.84 2.94
C PRO A 222 -3.50 -2.32 1.49
N ALA A 223 -3.50 -3.63 1.27
CA ALA A 223 -3.51 -4.17 -0.09
C ALA A 223 -4.86 -3.87 -0.76
N ALA A 224 -5.98 -4.03 -0.06
CA ALA A 224 -7.31 -3.80 -0.61
C ALA A 224 -7.57 -2.35 -1.04
N GLY A 225 -7.04 -1.38 -0.29
CA GLY A 225 -7.11 0.04 -0.66
C GLY A 225 -6.33 0.38 -1.94
N MET A 226 -5.36 -0.46 -2.32
CA MET A 226 -4.61 -0.36 -3.56
C MET A 226 -5.27 -1.14 -4.70
N ILE A 227 -5.49 -2.45 -4.53
CA ILE A 227 -5.80 -3.36 -5.66
C ILE A 227 -7.23 -3.91 -5.67
N GLY A 228 -8.04 -3.63 -4.65
CA GLY A 228 -9.45 -4.04 -4.61
C GLY A 228 -9.67 -5.52 -4.98
N ARG A 229 -10.47 -5.78 -6.03
CA ARG A 229 -10.66 -7.15 -6.54
C ARG A 229 -9.65 -7.44 -7.63
N VAL A 230 -8.90 -8.52 -7.45
CA VAL A 230 -7.91 -9.00 -8.41
C VAL A 230 -8.33 -10.32 -9.05
N SER A 231 -7.72 -10.63 -10.18
CA SER A 231 -7.83 -11.93 -10.85
C SER A 231 -6.45 -12.54 -10.98
N GLY A 232 -6.38 -13.86 -11.04
CA GLY A 232 -5.11 -14.57 -11.06
C GLY A 232 -5.21 -15.98 -11.63
N ASN A 233 -4.07 -16.67 -11.64
CA ASN A 233 -3.97 -18.06 -12.06
C ASN A 233 -3.35 -18.91 -10.97
N LEU A 234 -3.95 -20.05 -10.70
CA LEU A 234 -3.50 -21.03 -9.73
C LEU A 234 -2.84 -22.22 -10.45
N THR A 235 -1.65 -22.60 -10.00
CA THR A 235 -0.95 -23.81 -10.47
C THR A 235 -0.55 -24.66 -9.28
N GLY A 236 -0.88 -25.95 -9.30
CA GLY A 236 -0.53 -26.86 -8.21
C GLY A 236 -1.27 -28.18 -8.28
N VAL A 237 -1.18 -28.92 -7.18
CA VAL A 237 -1.73 -30.26 -7.06
C VAL A 237 -2.67 -30.32 -5.87
N LEU A 238 -3.92 -30.71 -6.11
CA LEU A 238 -4.91 -31.03 -5.08
C LEU A 238 -5.02 -32.56 -4.96
N THR A 239 -4.80 -33.10 -3.77
CA THR A 239 -4.99 -34.51 -3.45
C THR A 239 -6.14 -34.66 -2.47
N ILE A 240 -7.12 -35.50 -2.82
CA ILE A 240 -8.25 -35.89 -1.98
C ILE A 240 -8.05 -37.35 -1.56
N THR A 241 -8.16 -37.60 -0.27
CA THR A 241 -8.00 -38.91 0.37
C THR A 241 -9.35 -39.64 0.45
N ALA A 242 -9.32 -40.97 0.64
CA ALA A 242 -10.53 -41.80 0.67
C ALA A 242 -11.49 -41.46 1.83
N ASP A 243 -10.95 -40.90 2.91
CA ASP A 243 -11.66 -40.42 4.10
C ASP A 243 -12.17 -38.98 3.99
N GLY A 244 -11.99 -38.33 2.83
CA GLY A 244 -12.50 -36.98 2.55
C GLY A 244 -11.53 -35.85 2.87
N GLY A 245 -10.39 -36.15 3.53
CA GLY A 245 -9.32 -35.18 3.74
C GLY A 245 -8.71 -34.70 2.43
N TYR A 246 -8.29 -33.43 2.37
CA TYR A 246 -7.60 -32.89 1.20
C TYR A 246 -6.30 -32.17 1.58
N SER A 247 -5.38 -32.13 0.62
CA SER A 247 -4.18 -31.30 0.67
C SER A 247 -3.95 -30.65 -0.69
N PHE A 248 -3.56 -29.38 -0.70
CA PHE A 248 -3.15 -28.64 -1.88
C PHE A 248 -1.75 -28.07 -1.67
N SER A 249 -0.90 -28.21 -2.67
CA SER A 249 0.41 -27.55 -2.72
C SER A 249 0.59 -26.92 -4.10
N GLY A 250 0.90 -25.63 -4.13
CA GLY A 250 1.03 -24.90 -5.38
C GLY A 250 1.47 -23.46 -5.21
N SER A 251 1.19 -22.66 -6.23
CA SER A 251 1.44 -21.23 -6.24
C SER A 251 0.40 -20.52 -7.09
N TYR A 252 0.21 -19.23 -6.83
CA TYR A 252 -0.63 -18.37 -7.66
C TYR A 252 0.15 -17.18 -8.21
N THR A 253 -0.30 -16.68 -9.36
CA THR A 253 0.08 -15.39 -9.92
C THR A 253 -1.15 -14.49 -10.00
N LEU A 254 -0.93 -13.18 -10.05
CA LEU A 254 -1.97 -12.18 -10.27
C LEU A 254 -1.83 -11.58 -11.65
N ILE A 255 -2.95 -11.32 -12.30
CA ILE A 255 -3.02 -10.61 -13.58
C ILE A 255 -2.90 -9.11 -13.26
N PRO A 256 -2.14 -8.33 -14.04
CA PRO A 256 -2.03 -6.91 -13.79
C PRO A 256 -3.38 -6.20 -13.72
N ASP A 257 -3.48 -5.24 -12.81
CA ASP A 257 -4.71 -4.54 -12.50
C ASP A 257 -4.64 -3.06 -12.89
N LEU A 258 -5.79 -2.46 -13.20
CA LEU A 258 -5.86 -1.02 -13.48
C LEU A 258 -6.19 -0.28 -12.18
N TYR A 259 -5.24 0.50 -11.70
CA TYR A 259 -5.51 1.41 -10.59
C TYR A 259 -6.29 2.62 -11.08
N ASN A 260 -7.56 2.63 -10.69
CA ASN A 260 -8.44 3.77 -10.82
C ASN A 260 -9.06 4.05 -9.43
N ALA A 261 -8.76 5.25 -8.89
CA ALA A 261 -9.25 5.69 -7.59
C ALA A 261 -10.62 6.39 -7.65
N ASP A 262 -11.09 6.79 -8.84
CA ASP A 262 -12.39 7.44 -9.06
C ASP A 262 -13.55 6.45 -9.23
N MET A 263 -13.26 5.18 -9.54
CA MET A 263 -14.25 4.14 -9.77
C MET A 263 -14.85 3.59 -8.46
N SER A 264 -16.18 3.64 -8.38
CA SER A 264 -17.05 3.35 -7.22
C SER A 264 -17.14 1.88 -6.77
N ASN A 265 -16.20 1.00 -7.13
CA ASN A 265 -16.30 -0.46 -6.91
C ASN A 265 -15.93 -0.92 -5.50
N ARG A 266 -16.40 -0.19 -4.50
CA ARG A 266 -15.81 -0.15 -3.18
C ARG A 266 -17.04 -0.16 -2.22
N SER A 267 -17.15 -1.12 -1.27
CA SER A 267 -18.25 -1.25 -0.28
C SER A 267 -18.13 -0.48 1.08
N TRP A 268 -19.17 0.31 1.43
CA TRP A 268 -19.48 1.09 2.66
C TRP A 268 -18.43 2.10 3.16
N TRP A 269 -17.15 1.75 3.26
CA TRP A 269 -16.10 2.64 3.77
C TRP A 269 -15.72 3.76 2.78
N GLN A 270 -16.38 3.82 1.61
CA GLN A 270 -15.93 4.61 0.47
C GLN A 270 -16.82 5.76 0.03
N GLU A 271 -17.91 6.13 0.71
CA GLU A 271 -18.54 7.40 0.30
C GLU A 271 -17.63 8.58 0.61
N SER A 272 -17.15 8.73 1.85
CA SER A 272 -16.25 9.84 2.20
C SER A 272 -14.88 9.72 1.55
N LEU A 273 -14.33 8.50 1.40
CA LEU A 273 -13.06 8.29 0.71
C LEU A 273 -13.19 8.50 -0.81
N THR A 274 -14.23 7.98 -1.47
CA THR A 274 -14.44 8.23 -2.91
C THR A 274 -14.79 9.69 -3.16
N THR A 275 -15.57 10.36 -2.29
CA THR A 275 -15.78 11.81 -2.39
C THR A 275 -14.46 12.57 -2.21
N PHE A 276 -13.62 12.18 -1.25
CA PHE A 276 -12.31 12.79 -1.05
C PHE A 276 -11.37 12.54 -2.25
N LEU A 277 -11.30 11.31 -2.76
CA LEU A 277 -10.48 10.93 -3.91
C LEU A 277 -10.97 11.59 -5.20
N GLY A 278 -12.29 11.64 -5.43
CA GLY A 278 -12.89 12.38 -6.52
C GLY A 278 -12.58 13.87 -6.42
N SER A 279 -12.68 14.46 -5.22
CA SER A 279 -12.31 15.87 -5.00
C SER A 279 -10.82 16.13 -5.24
N LEU A 280 -9.94 15.20 -4.88
CA LEU A 280 -8.51 15.30 -5.18
C LEU A 280 -8.23 15.21 -6.69
N GLY A 281 -8.89 14.26 -7.37
CA GLY A 281 -8.81 14.11 -8.82
C GLY A 281 -9.31 15.35 -9.56
N ASP A 282 -10.43 15.91 -9.15
CA ASP A 282 -10.99 17.14 -9.71
C ASP A 282 -10.08 18.36 -9.45
N ALA A 283 -9.47 18.44 -8.27
CA ALA A 283 -8.63 19.56 -7.88
C ALA A 283 -7.26 19.56 -8.58
N PHE A 284 -6.67 18.39 -8.82
CA PHE A 284 -5.27 18.28 -9.25
C PHE A 284 -5.09 17.59 -10.62
N GLY A 285 -6.13 16.98 -11.15
CA GLY A 285 -6.03 16.04 -12.26
C GLY A 285 -5.45 14.70 -11.80
N HIS A 286 -5.64 13.67 -12.63
CA HIS A 286 -5.11 12.34 -12.38
C HIS A 286 -4.87 11.58 -13.69
N THR A 287 -4.13 10.48 -13.60
CA THR A 287 -3.98 9.54 -14.69
C THR A 287 -3.93 8.13 -14.12
N ASP A 288 -4.88 7.30 -14.55
CA ASP A 288 -4.93 5.89 -14.19
C ASP A 288 -3.65 5.19 -14.63
N HIS A 289 -3.20 4.21 -13.84
CA HIS A 289 -1.99 3.47 -14.12
C HIS A 289 -2.20 1.98 -13.85
N LYS A 290 -1.41 1.16 -14.53
CA LYS A 290 -1.45 -0.29 -14.35
C LYS A 290 -0.53 -0.71 -13.22
N ILE A 291 -0.98 -1.64 -12.38
CA ILE A 291 -0.17 -2.31 -11.36
C ILE A 291 0.16 -3.70 -11.89
N ASN A 292 1.44 -3.94 -12.16
CA ASN A 292 1.98 -5.23 -12.52
C ASN A 292 2.40 -5.99 -11.26
N PHE A 293 1.96 -7.24 -11.17
CA PHE A 293 2.31 -8.14 -10.09
C PHE A 293 3.50 -9.02 -10.50
N LEU A 294 4.59 -8.90 -9.75
CA LEU A 294 5.81 -9.66 -9.98
C LEU A 294 5.80 -10.97 -9.17
N ASP A 295 6.46 -11.97 -9.75
CA ASP A 295 6.63 -13.33 -9.20
C ASP A 295 5.33 -14.13 -9.02
N SER A 296 5.45 -15.27 -8.36
CA SER A 296 4.34 -16.08 -7.87
C SER A 296 4.43 -16.20 -6.35
N GLN A 297 3.30 -16.52 -5.72
CA GLN A 297 3.22 -16.76 -4.28
C GLN A 297 2.85 -18.22 -4.03
N SER A 298 3.71 -18.93 -3.29
CA SER A 298 3.43 -20.30 -2.85
C SER A 298 2.31 -20.33 -1.81
N VAL A 299 1.46 -21.36 -1.90
CA VAL A 299 0.39 -21.62 -0.95
C VAL A 299 0.26 -23.13 -0.71
N GLU A 300 -0.07 -23.47 0.53
CA GLU A 300 -0.34 -24.83 0.96
C GLU A 300 -1.62 -24.83 1.79
N PHE A 301 -2.52 -25.76 1.49
CA PHE A 301 -3.77 -25.91 2.21
C PHE A 301 -3.97 -27.37 2.61
N THR A 302 -4.57 -27.58 3.77
CA THR A 302 -5.06 -28.89 4.20
C THR A 302 -6.42 -28.73 4.84
N GLY A 303 -7.25 -29.74 4.76
CA GLY A 303 -8.58 -29.70 5.36
C GLY A 303 -9.35 -30.99 5.15
N ASN A 304 -10.65 -30.93 5.42
CA ASN A 304 -11.59 -32.00 5.15
C ASN A 304 -12.76 -31.44 4.34
N ARG A 305 -13.37 -32.28 3.51
CA ARG A 305 -14.54 -31.95 2.70
C ARG A 305 -15.80 -31.82 3.57
#